data_AF-A0A924L548-F1
#
_entry.id   AF-A0A924L548-F1
#
_cell.length_a   1.000
_cell.length_b   1.000
_cell.length_c   1.000
_cell.angle_alpha   90.00
_cell.angle_beta   90.00
_cell.angle_gamma   90.00
#
_symmetry.space_group_name_H-M   'P 1'
#
loop_
_entity.id
_entity.type
_entity.pdbx_description
1 polymer ?
#
loop_
_entity_poly.entity_id
_entity_poly.type
_entity_poly.pdbx_seq_one_letter_code
_entity_poly.pdbx_strand_id
1 'polypeptide(L)'
;HTHYGHNSSTDVTIIPAAAKDPILTGVGNNFHCRSWLYQVLPDYPSNGSKTLLMGHSVNPDNPAAYDNPVAWTGKNSYGAKFFFTTLGHPEDFDQEPFQHLVINALHWAAGKPIPKKWAGKMEIHVPYRQ
;
A
#
# COMPACT_ATOMS: atom_id res chain seq x y z
N HIS A 1 7.16 -13.20 -8.03
CA HIS A 1 7.02 -11.77 -8.34
C HIS A 1 8.39 -11.18 -8.56
N THR A 2 8.57 -10.49 -9.68
CA THR A 2 9.73 -9.62 -9.94
C THR A 2 9.40 -8.20 -9.47
N HIS A 3 10.40 -7.35 -9.29
CA HIS A 3 10.22 -5.92 -9.02
C HIS A 3 11.01 -5.11 -10.05
N TYR A 4 10.70 -3.82 -10.18
CA TYR A 4 11.29 -2.95 -11.20
C TYR A 4 12.63 -2.31 -10.77
N GLY A 5 13.50 -3.09 -10.12
CA GLY A 5 14.84 -2.65 -9.69
C GLY A 5 14.92 -2.22 -8.21
N HIS A 6 16.04 -2.47 -7.54
CA HIS A 6 16.22 -2.15 -6.11
C HIS A 6 16.40 -0.64 -5.83
N ASN A 7 16.84 0.10 -6.84
CA ASN A 7 17.05 1.55 -6.76
C ASN A 7 15.81 2.36 -7.17
N SER A 8 14.75 1.71 -7.66
CA SER A 8 13.51 2.38 -8.07
C SER A 8 12.59 2.65 -6.89
N SER A 9 11.79 3.72 -6.96
CA SER A 9 10.77 4.09 -5.97
C SER A 9 9.37 3.86 -6.50
N THR A 10 8.36 4.10 -5.66
CA THR A 10 6.95 4.01 -6.06
C THR A 10 6.21 5.30 -5.73
N ASP A 11 5.62 5.93 -6.75
CA ASP A 11 4.55 6.90 -6.56
C ASP A 11 3.23 6.16 -6.37
N VAL A 12 2.52 6.46 -5.30
CA VAL A 12 1.29 5.77 -4.91
C VAL A 12 0.10 6.71 -5.06
N THR A 13 -0.99 6.21 -5.63
CA THR A 13 -2.25 6.96 -5.81
C THR A 13 -3.46 6.16 -5.36
N ILE A 14 -4.47 6.85 -4.84
CA ILE A 14 -5.78 6.25 -4.57
C ILE A 14 -6.47 5.89 -5.89
N ILE A 15 -6.97 4.67 -5.99
CA ILE A 15 -7.85 4.28 -7.10
C ILE A 15 -9.18 5.02 -6.94
N PRO A 16 -9.66 5.78 -7.93
CA PRO A 16 -10.85 6.65 -7.78
C PRO A 16 -12.11 5.91 -7.28
N ALA A 17 -12.32 4.68 -7.74
CA ALA A 17 -13.46 3.84 -7.33
C ALA A 17 -13.41 3.47 -5.84
N ALA A 18 -12.23 3.49 -5.22
CA ALA A 18 -12.02 3.19 -3.81
C ALA A 18 -11.92 4.44 -2.92
N ALA A 19 -12.02 5.66 -3.46
CA ALA A 19 -11.72 6.90 -2.72
C ALA A 19 -12.57 7.13 -1.45
N LYS A 20 -13.74 6.49 -1.35
CA LYS A 20 -14.62 6.54 -0.17
C LYS A 20 -14.41 5.37 0.80
N ASP A 21 -13.42 4.53 0.57
CA ASP A 21 -13.12 3.40 1.44
C ASP A 21 -12.63 3.90 2.80
N PRO A 22 -13.20 3.40 3.92
CA PRO A 22 -12.81 3.85 5.24
C PRO A 22 -11.32 3.58 5.55
N ILE A 23 -10.70 2.53 4.96
CA ILE A 23 -9.27 2.25 5.14
C ILE A 23 -8.39 3.41 4.63
N LEU A 24 -8.88 4.21 3.69
CA LEU A 24 -8.15 5.33 3.11
C LEU A 24 -8.29 6.65 3.90
N THR A 25 -8.93 6.63 5.07
CA THR A 25 -9.10 7.80 5.94
C THR A 25 -7.73 8.41 6.31
N GLY A 26 -7.44 9.62 5.84
CA GLY A 26 -6.19 10.33 6.15
C GLY A 26 -4.97 9.90 5.34
N VAL A 27 -5.09 8.92 4.43
CA VAL A 27 -3.97 8.46 3.59
C VAL A 27 -3.53 9.54 2.58
N GLY A 28 -4.44 10.42 2.16
CA GLY A 28 -4.17 11.40 1.10
C GLY A 28 -4.27 10.79 -0.30
N ASN A 29 -4.44 11.64 -1.32
CA ASN A 29 -4.72 11.18 -2.68
C ASN A 29 -3.50 10.58 -3.39
N ASN A 30 -2.31 11.06 -3.04
CA ASN A 30 -1.03 10.57 -3.54
C ASN A 30 0.06 10.71 -2.47
N PHE A 31 1.08 9.87 -2.57
CA PHE A 31 2.30 9.92 -1.75
C PHE A 31 3.42 9.13 -2.43
N HIS A 32 4.65 9.37 -2.00
CA HIS A 32 5.84 8.69 -2.52
C HIS A 32 6.39 7.71 -1.49
N CYS A 33 6.81 6.53 -1.93
CA CYS A 33 7.40 5.48 -1.10
C CYS A 33 8.77 5.06 -1.62
N ARG A 34 9.64 4.67 -0.69
CA ARG A 34 10.95 4.09 -0.99
C ARG A 34 10.84 2.67 -1.52
N SER A 35 9.80 1.91 -1.16
CA SER A 35 9.60 0.59 -1.77
C SER A 35 9.69 0.65 -3.29
N TRP A 36 10.45 -0.28 -3.86
CA TRP A 36 10.36 -0.58 -5.29
C TRP A 36 8.98 -1.18 -5.60
N LEU A 37 8.50 -0.96 -6.81
CA LEU A 37 7.21 -1.50 -7.23
C LEU A 37 7.37 -2.97 -7.61
N TYR A 38 6.59 -3.83 -6.96
CA TYR A 38 6.44 -5.24 -7.33
C TYR A 38 5.48 -5.41 -8.51
N GLN A 39 5.86 -6.26 -9.46
CA GLN A 39 4.96 -6.72 -10.51
C GLN A 39 4.09 -7.87 -9.97
N VAL A 40 2.81 -7.56 -9.78
CA VAL A 40 1.81 -8.50 -9.24
C VAL A 40 0.76 -8.89 -10.27
N LEU A 41 0.54 -8.06 -11.28
CA LEU A 41 -0.34 -8.37 -12.41
C LEU A 41 0.34 -9.37 -13.37
N PRO A 42 -0.46 -10.23 -14.05
CA PRO A 42 -1.92 -10.31 -13.99
C PRO A 42 -2.49 -11.17 -12.84
N ASP A 43 -1.62 -11.79 -12.03
CA ASP A 43 -2.03 -12.82 -11.07
C ASP A 43 -2.78 -12.29 -9.86
N TYR A 44 -2.48 -11.05 -9.44
CA TYR A 44 -3.07 -10.41 -8.29
C TYR A 44 -3.48 -8.96 -8.57
N PRO A 45 -4.47 -8.43 -7.84
CA PRO A 45 -5.27 -9.09 -6.80
C PRO A 45 -6.22 -10.16 -7.34
N SER A 46 -6.50 -11.20 -6.54
CA SER A 46 -7.40 -12.29 -6.94
C SER A 46 -8.83 -11.78 -7.17
N ASN A 47 -9.60 -12.49 -8.01
CA ASN A 47 -11.00 -12.16 -8.28
C ASN A 47 -11.82 -11.92 -6.99
N GLY A 48 -12.61 -10.85 -7.00
CA GLY A 48 -13.40 -10.41 -5.84
C GLY A 48 -12.63 -9.57 -4.82
N SER A 49 -11.32 -9.37 -5.00
CA SER A 49 -10.56 -8.39 -4.23
C SER A 49 -10.97 -6.97 -4.62
N LYS A 50 -10.91 -6.06 -3.65
CA LYS A 50 -11.10 -4.63 -3.84
C LYS A 50 -9.74 -3.95 -3.79
N THR A 51 -9.29 -3.46 -4.92
CA THR A 51 -8.06 -2.67 -5.06
C THR A 51 -8.27 -1.28 -4.45
N LEU A 52 -7.28 -0.80 -3.70
CA LEU A 52 -7.36 0.47 -2.98
C LEU A 52 -6.37 1.49 -3.53
N LEU A 53 -5.12 1.06 -3.73
CA LEU A 53 -4.02 1.91 -4.15
C LEU A 53 -3.32 1.33 -5.38
N MET A 54 -2.93 2.21 -6.29
CA MET A 54 -2.10 1.91 -7.46
C MET A 54 -0.70 2.49 -7.27
N GLY A 55 0.32 1.73 -7.66
CA GLY A 55 1.70 2.18 -7.67
C GLY A 55 2.20 2.38 -9.10
N HIS A 56 2.96 3.45 -9.28
CA HIS A 56 3.72 3.78 -10.48
C HIS A 56 5.21 3.73 -10.15
N SER A 57 6.00 2.98 -10.93
CA SER A 57 7.44 2.86 -10.68
C SER A 57 8.17 4.11 -11.14
N VAL A 58 9.00 4.68 -10.27
CA VAL A 58 9.85 5.84 -10.57
C VAL A 58 11.29 5.35 -10.76
N ASN A 59 11.89 5.71 -11.91
CA ASN A 59 13.23 5.26 -12.34
C ASN A 59 13.41 3.72 -12.33
N PRO A 60 12.54 2.95 -13.01
CA PRO A 60 12.67 1.50 -13.07
C PRO A 60 13.88 1.05 -13.88
N ASP A 61 14.49 -0.08 -13.49
CA ASP A 61 15.54 -0.73 -14.30
C ASP A 61 14.97 -1.26 -15.64
N ASN A 62 13.68 -1.57 -15.64
CA ASN A 62 12.95 -2.01 -16.82
C ASN A 62 12.13 -0.84 -17.40
N PRO A 63 12.43 -0.35 -18.62
CA PRO A 63 11.68 0.74 -19.24
C PRO A 63 10.24 0.35 -19.62
N ALA A 64 9.92 -0.96 -19.66
CA ALA A 64 8.57 -1.46 -19.88
C ALA A 64 7.79 -1.68 -18.56
N ALA A 65 8.24 -1.10 -17.44
CA ALA A 65 7.49 -1.11 -16.20
C ALA A 65 6.11 -0.47 -16.39
N TYR A 66 5.11 -1.03 -15.72
CA TYR A 66 3.74 -0.55 -15.76
C TYR A 66 3.13 -0.57 -14.36
N ASP A 67 2.02 0.15 -14.22
CA ASP A 67 1.38 0.35 -12.93
C ASP A 67 0.86 -0.97 -12.34
N ASN A 68 1.07 -1.14 -11.05
CA ASN A 68 0.69 -2.35 -10.32
C ASN A 68 -0.05 -1.97 -9.03
N PRO A 69 -1.11 -2.70 -8.63
CA PRO A 69 -1.77 -2.48 -7.35
C PRO A 69 -0.79 -2.66 -6.20
N VAL A 70 -0.81 -1.74 -5.23
CA VAL A 70 0.08 -1.78 -4.06
C VAL A 70 -0.65 -1.99 -2.75
N ALA A 71 -1.98 -1.85 -2.73
CA ALA A 71 -2.80 -2.22 -1.59
C ALA A 71 -4.20 -2.68 -2.02
N TRP A 72 -4.70 -3.75 -1.41
CA TRP A 72 -6.04 -4.28 -1.66
C TRP A 72 -6.59 -5.05 -0.46
N THR A 73 -7.90 -5.28 -0.48
CA THR A 73 -8.59 -6.14 0.48
C THR A 73 -9.27 -7.29 -0.24
N GLY A 74 -9.54 -8.38 0.49
CA GLY A 74 -10.30 -9.50 -0.05
C GLY A 74 -10.79 -10.44 1.04
N LYS A 75 -11.25 -11.62 0.62
CA LYS A 75 -11.54 -12.76 1.49
C LYS A 75 -10.77 -13.97 0.99
N ASN A 76 -10.13 -14.71 1.88
CA ASN A 76 -9.46 -15.96 1.53
C ASN A 76 -10.48 -17.11 1.37
N SER A 77 -9.99 -18.30 0.98
CA SER A 77 -10.81 -19.51 0.79
C SER A 77 -11.51 -19.99 2.06
N TYR A 78 -11.07 -19.56 3.24
CA TYR A 78 -11.68 -19.85 4.54
C TYR A 78 -12.70 -18.78 4.96
N GLY A 79 -12.99 -17.79 4.11
CA GLY A 79 -13.93 -16.70 4.38
C GLY A 79 -13.36 -15.58 5.26
N ALA A 80 -12.10 -15.67 5.70
CA ALA A 80 -11.46 -14.64 6.49
C ALA A 80 -11.11 -13.44 5.60
N LYS A 81 -11.46 -12.24 6.06
CA LYS A 81 -11.09 -11.00 5.37
C LYS A 81 -9.59 -10.71 5.55
N PHE A 82 -8.96 -10.13 4.54
CA PHE A 82 -7.57 -9.73 4.58
C PHE A 82 -7.36 -8.34 3.99
N PHE A 83 -6.30 -7.69 4.43
CA PHE A 83 -5.67 -6.55 3.77
C PHE A 83 -4.27 -6.99 3.34
N PHE A 84 -3.83 -6.57 2.16
CA PHE A 84 -2.51 -6.84 1.63
C PHE A 84 -1.90 -5.56 1.08
N THR A 85 -0.58 -5.41 1.25
CA THR A 85 0.21 -4.36 0.59
C THR A 85 1.57 -4.89 0.16
N THR A 86 2.08 -4.41 -0.97
CA THR A 86 3.44 -4.68 -1.46
C THR A 86 4.48 -3.69 -0.93
N LEU A 87 4.02 -2.60 -0.29
CA LEU A 87 4.86 -1.61 0.38
C LEU A 87 5.30 -2.13 1.75
N GLY A 88 6.26 -1.44 2.37
CA GLY A 88 6.79 -1.82 3.68
C GLY A 88 8.31 -1.84 3.76
N HIS A 89 9.01 -1.21 2.80
CA HIS A 89 10.39 -0.82 3.01
C HIS A 89 10.47 0.04 4.30
N PRO A 90 11.52 -0.09 5.14
CA PRO A 90 11.61 0.66 6.39
C PRO A 90 11.31 2.16 6.27
N GLU A 91 11.87 2.81 5.26
CA GLU A 91 11.64 4.24 4.98
C GLU A 91 10.20 4.59 4.55
N ASP A 92 9.38 3.61 4.14
CA ASP A 92 7.97 3.88 3.89
C ASP A 92 7.24 4.24 5.18
N PHE A 93 7.70 3.71 6.32
CA PHE A 93 7.13 4.05 7.63
C PHE A 93 7.43 5.48 8.05
N ASP A 94 8.35 6.18 7.38
CA ASP A 94 8.54 7.63 7.56
C ASP A 94 7.46 8.45 6.83
N GLN A 95 6.65 7.82 5.97
CA GLN A 95 5.57 8.47 5.25
C GLN A 95 4.28 8.39 6.06
N GLU A 96 3.80 9.53 6.54
CA GLU A 96 2.55 9.62 7.30
C GLU A 96 1.32 9.03 6.56
N PRO A 97 1.15 9.23 5.24
CA PRO A 97 0.18 8.47 4.42
C PRO A 97 0.23 6.96 4.61
N PHE A 98 1.42 6.38 4.64
CA PHE A 98 1.62 4.94 4.80
C PHE A 98 1.34 4.50 6.24
N GLN A 99 1.70 5.31 7.24
CA GLN A 99 1.32 5.08 8.63
C GLN A 99 -0.21 5.03 8.79
N HIS A 100 -0.93 5.98 8.20
CA HIS A 100 -2.40 5.96 8.14
C HIS A 100 -2.92 4.67 7.53
N LEU A 101 -2.40 4.26 6.37
CA LEU A 101 -2.83 3.05 5.68
C LEU A 101 -2.70 1.81 6.58
N VAL A 102 -1.53 1.61 7.19
CA VAL A 102 -1.26 0.44 8.03
C VAL A 102 -2.14 0.43 9.28
N ILE A 103 -2.24 1.55 9.99
CA ILE A 103 -3.07 1.64 11.21
C ILE A 103 -4.54 1.44 10.88
N ASN A 104 -5.05 2.04 9.81
CA ASN A 104 -6.42 1.89 9.37
C ASN A 104 -6.72 0.44 8.97
N ALA A 105 -5.80 -0.22 8.25
CA ALA A 105 -5.92 -1.62 7.87
C ALA A 105 -5.95 -2.54 9.09
N LEU A 106 -5.11 -2.31 10.11
CA LEU A 106 -5.12 -3.07 11.37
C LEU A 106 -6.46 -2.91 12.10
N HIS A 107 -6.96 -1.69 12.22
CA HIS A 107 -8.28 -1.44 12.82
C HIS A 107 -9.39 -2.14 12.05
N TRP A 108 -9.41 -1.99 10.73
CA TRP A 108 -10.38 -2.67 9.87
C TRP A 108 -10.31 -4.19 10.03
N ALA A 109 -9.12 -4.77 10.00
CA ALA A 109 -8.92 -6.22 10.14
C ALA A 109 -9.44 -6.72 11.50
N ALA A 110 -9.13 -6.00 12.58
CA ALA A 110 -9.58 -6.30 13.94
C ALA A 110 -11.05 -5.96 14.22
N GLY A 111 -11.79 -5.40 13.25
CA GLY A 111 -13.19 -4.99 13.45
C GLY A 111 -13.35 -3.79 14.39
N LYS A 112 -12.30 -2.99 14.54
CA LYS A 112 -12.30 -1.78 15.36
C LYS A 112 -12.66 -0.55 14.51
N PRO A 113 -13.24 0.51 15.12
CA PRO A 113 -13.46 1.77 14.42
C PRO A 113 -12.13 2.36 13.91
N ILE A 114 -12.11 2.86 12.69
CA ILE A 114 -10.94 3.55 12.15
C ILE A 114 -10.75 4.90 12.88
N PRO A 115 -9.52 5.26 13.29
CA PRO A 115 -9.28 6.51 13.99
C PRO A 115 -9.69 7.72 13.16
N LYS A 116 -10.55 8.57 13.72
CA LYS A 116 -10.95 9.86 13.10
C LYS A 116 -10.04 11.01 13.52
N LYS A 117 -9.32 10.85 14.64
CA LYS A 117 -8.34 11.80 15.15
C LYS A 117 -6.98 11.14 15.04
N TRP A 118 -6.06 11.79 14.37
CA TRP A 118 -4.69 11.33 14.24
C TRP A 118 -3.85 11.87 15.39
N ALA A 119 -3.02 11.02 15.99
CA ALA A 119 -2.14 11.41 17.09
C ALA A 119 -0.93 12.23 16.62
N GLY A 120 -0.74 12.34 15.30
CA GLY A 120 0.44 12.89 14.65
C GLY A 120 1.32 11.79 14.10
N LYS A 121 2.20 12.18 13.15
CA LYS A 121 3.22 11.32 12.59
C LYS A 121 4.00 10.62 13.70
N MET A 122 4.10 9.30 13.59
CA MET A 122 4.91 8.47 14.48
C MET A 122 6.34 8.42 13.97
N GLU A 123 7.31 8.55 14.86
CA GLU A 123 8.73 8.33 14.53
C GLU A 123 9.02 6.83 14.55
N ILE A 124 8.96 6.19 13.37
CA ILE A 124 9.14 4.74 13.20
C ILE A 124 10.49 4.49 12.54
N HIS A 125 11.57 4.63 13.30
CA HIS A 125 12.93 4.40 12.80
C HIS A 125 13.25 2.91 12.74
N VAL A 126 12.84 2.26 11.64
CA VAL A 126 13.18 0.86 11.38
C VAL A 126 14.57 0.81 10.72
N PRO A 127 15.56 0.15 11.33
CA PRO A 127 16.88 0.03 10.71
C PRO A 127 16.79 -0.82 9.44
N TYR A 128 17.24 -0.26 8.31
CA TYR A 128 17.40 -1.02 7.07
C TYR A 128 18.83 -1.55 6.97
N ARG A 129 18.97 -2.87 6.84
CA ARG A 129 20.26 -3.52 6.58
C ARG A 129 20.28 -3.89 5.11
N GLN A 130 21.18 -3.26 4.37
CA GLN A 130 21.43 -3.55 2.94
C GLN A 130 22.10 -4.92 2.78
#